data_AF-A0A8J6QEB5-F1
#
_entry.id   AF-A0A8J6QEB5-F1
#
_cell.length_a   1.000
_cell.length_b   1.000
_cell.length_c   1.000
_cell.angle_alpha   90.00
_cell.angle_beta   90.00
_cell.angle_gamma   90.00
#
_symmetry.space_group_name_H-M   'P 1'
#
loop_
_entity.id
_entity.type
_entity.pdbx_description
1 polymer ?
#
loop_
_entity_poly.entity_id
_entity_poly.type
_entity_poly.pdbx_seq_one_letter_code
_entity_poly.pdbx_strand_id
1 'polypeptide(L)'
;MSDPATFPPATIEAFLRFCEGEWMTLRSRFQLGSEADAGEGDEWHSSERGELVVRYVEPSDSRQPGGISVGPKDQTPRQLLFAADGSFTAGDQQGSWTLWPDGSLELVSEQNDAELRERIWFNKPNLRLRSTIEQPADGTPGRASFSSEIRRVSKPATPAA
;
A
#
# COMPACT_ATOMS: atom_id res chain seq x y z
N MET A 1 -23.68 3.76 6.03
CA MET A 1 -23.17 4.38 4.79
C MET A 1 -22.10 5.36 5.21
N SER A 2 -20.83 4.99 5.06
CA SER A 2 -19.70 5.84 5.43
C SER A 2 -19.53 6.89 4.33
N ASP A 3 -19.62 8.17 4.69
CA ASP A 3 -19.44 9.29 3.76
C ASP A 3 -17.98 9.33 3.25
N PRO A 4 -17.73 9.19 1.93
CA PRO A 4 -16.37 9.30 1.37
C PRO A 4 -15.73 10.68 1.55
N ALA A 5 -16.45 11.68 2.08
CA ALA A 5 -15.98 13.04 2.25
C ALA A 5 -15.08 13.28 3.48
N THR A 6 -14.99 12.36 4.45
CA THR A 6 -14.17 12.61 5.65
C THR A 6 -12.70 12.27 5.40
N PHE A 7 -11.84 13.29 5.42
CA PHE A 7 -10.40 13.15 5.35
C PHE A 7 -9.75 13.61 6.68
N PRO A 8 -8.85 12.82 7.28
CA PRO A 8 -8.42 11.48 6.86
C PRO A 8 -9.48 10.40 7.11
N PRO A 9 -9.42 9.26 6.40
CA PRO A 9 -10.31 8.13 6.67
C PRO A 9 -10.09 7.58 8.10
N ALA A 10 -11.17 7.48 8.88
CA ALA A 10 -11.12 7.08 10.30
C ALA A 10 -11.43 5.59 10.55
N THR A 11 -11.88 4.86 9.53
CA THR A 11 -12.17 3.43 9.62
C THR A 11 -11.42 2.67 8.52
N ILE A 12 -11.17 1.37 8.74
CA ILE A 12 -10.49 0.54 7.76
C ILE A 12 -11.27 0.50 6.43
N GLU A 13 -12.59 0.34 6.47
CA GLU A 13 -13.42 0.35 5.26
C GLU A 13 -13.27 1.69 4.50
N ALA A 14 -13.34 2.82 5.21
CA ALA A 14 -13.16 4.13 4.61
C ALA A 14 -11.75 4.27 4.01
N PHE A 15 -10.71 3.77 4.68
CA PHE A 15 -9.33 3.81 4.19
C PHE A 15 -9.16 2.99 2.90
N LEU A 16 -9.71 1.77 2.86
CA LEU A 16 -9.64 0.88 1.69
C LEU A 16 -10.40 1.48 0.50
N ARG A 17 -11.61 2.03 0.72
CA ARG A 17 -12.35 2.77 -0.32
C ARG A 17 -11.58 4.00 -0.77
N PHE A 18 -10.94 4.72 0.15
CA PHE A 18 -10.12 5.88 -0.19
C PHE A 18 -8.91 5.52 -1.05
N CYS A 19 -8.43 4.28 -1.02
CA CYS A 19 -7.36 3.83 -1.91
C CYS A 19 -7.81 3.64 -3.37
N GLU A 20 -9.10 3.41 -3.64
CA GLU A 20 -9.62 3.13 -4.97
C GLU A 20 -9.31 4.25 -5.96
N GLY A 21 -8.76 3.92 -7.13
CA GLY A 21 -8.47 4.85 -8.22
C GLY A 21 -7.22 4.47 -9.03
N GLU A 22 -6.90 5.31 -10.01
CA GLU A 22 -5.63 5.24 -10.73
C GLU A 22 -4.61 6.21 -10.09
N TRP A 23 -3.38 5.75 -9.96
CA TRP A 23 -2.29 6.47 -9.29
C TRP A 23 -1.05 6.47 -10.16
N MET A 24 -0.39 7.62 -10.23
CA MET A 24 0.99 7.72 -10.70
C MET A 24 1.91 7.46 -9.51
N THR A 25 2.78 6.45 -9.60
CA THR A 25 3.70 6.09 -8.52
C THR A 25 5.14 6.41 -8.88
N LEU A 26 5.89 6.92 -7.91
CA LEU A 26 7.34 6.95 -7.92
C LEU A 26 7.82 6.16 -6.70
N ARG A 27 8.43 5.00 -6.94
CA ARG A 27 8.95 4.10 -5.91
C ARG A 27 10.47 4.14 -5.90
N SER A 28 11.04 4.52 -4.77
CA SER A 28 12.46 4.35 -4.47
C SER A 28 12.66 3.11 -3.61
N ARG A 29 13.68 2.31 -3.93
CA ARG A 29 14.10 1.15 -3.14
C ARG A 29 15.55 1.34 -2.70
N PHE A 30 15.86 0.82 -1.53
CA PHE A 30 17.17 0.88 -0.92
C PHE A 30 17.55 -0.51 -0.42
N GLN A 31 18.69 -1.01 -0.87
CA GLN A 31 19.35 -2.14 -0.24
C GLN A 31 20.17 -1.60 0.94
N LEU A 32 20.08 -2.27 2.08
CA LEU A 32 20.82 -1.90 3.29
C LEU A 32 21.66 -3.09 3.76
N GLY A 33 22.56 -2.85 4.71
CA GLY A 33 23.42 -3.88 5.27
C GLY A 33 24.43 -4.43 4.24
N SER A 34 24.85 -5.68 4.45
CA SER A 34 25.92 -6.30 3.65
C SER A 34 25.63 -6.39 2.15
N GLU A 35 24.36 -6.39 1.74
CA GLU A 35 24.00 -6.33 0.32
C GLU A 35 24.32 -4.98 -0.32
N ALA A 36 24.23 -3.87 0.44
CA ALA A 36 24.60 -2.55 -0.06
C ALA A 36 26.11 -2.42 -0.29
N ASP A 37 26.91 -3.11 0.54
CA ASP A 37 28.38 -3.11 0.46
C ASP A 37 28.93 -4.09 -0.58
N ALA A 38 28.09 -4.99 -1.12
CA ALA A 38 28.48 -6.02 -2.09
C ALA A 38 28.43 -5.56 -3.56
N GLY A 39 27.80 -4.42 -3.85
CA GLY A 39 27.70 -3.86 -5.20
C GLY A 39 28.96 -3.07 -5.61
N GLU A 40 29.36 -3.15 -6.88
CA GLU A 40 30.39 -2.29 -7.45
C GLU A 40 29.80 -0.90 -7.83
N GLY A 41 29.41 -0.07 -6.84
CA GLY A 41 29.01 1.33 -7.09
C GLY A 41 27.69 1.79 -6.46
N ASP A 42 26.95 2.67 -7.16
CA ASP A 42 25.72 3.35 -6.67
C ASP A 42 24.44 2.47 -6.75
N GLU A 43 24.59 1.14 -6.80
CA GLU A 43 23.49 0.17 -6.98
C GLU A 43 22.65 -0.05 -5.71
N TRP A 44 23.04 0.56 -4.59
CA TRP A 44 22.31 0.50 -3.32
C TRP A 44 20.91 1.13 -3.40
N HIS A 45 20.60 1.93 -4.42
CA HIS A 45 19.28 2.52 -4.62
C HIS A 45 18.78 2.44 -6.07
N SER A 46 17.45 2.39 -6.21
CA SER A 46 16.79 2.52 -7.52
C SER A 46 15.46 3.26 -7.40
N SER A 47 15.12 4.06 -8.40
CA SER A 47 13.83 4.75 -8.49
C SER A 47 13.10 4.37 -9.77
N GLU A 48 11.83 4.02 -9.64
CA GLU A 48 10.98 3.58 -10.74
C GLU A 48 9.67 4.36 -10.74
N ARG A 49 9.34 4.94 -11.89
CA ARG A 49 8.02 5.53 -12.13
C ARG A 49 7.10 4.47 -12.72
N GLY A 50 5.88 4.40 -12.23
CA GLY A 50 4.86 3.51 -12.75
C GLY A 50 3.44 4.05 -12.61
N GLU A 51 2.49 3.20 -12.97
CA GLU A 51 1.07 3.44 -12.79
C GLU A 51 0.48 2.31 -11.97
N LEU A 52 -0.36 2.64 -10.99
CA LEU A 52 -1.00 1.69 -10.11
C LEU A 52 -2.51 1.86 -10.21
N VAL A 53 -3.24 0.76 -10.35
CA VAL A 53 -4.70 0.74 -10.27
C VAL A 53 -5.09 0.06 -8.97
N VAL A 54 -5.94 0.70 -8.20
CA VAL A 54 -6.53 0.14 -6.99
C VAL A 54 -8.04 0.11 -7.15
N ARG A 55 -8.67 -1.02 -6.84
CA ARG A 55 -10.12 -1.18 -6.77
C ARG A 55 -10.50 -1.65 -5.40
N TYR A 56 -11.58 -1.11 -4.86
CA TYR A 56 -12.15 -1.65 -3.63
C TYR A 56 -12.84 -2.99 -3.92
N VAL A 57 -12.67 -3.94 -3.01
CA VAL A 57 -13.33 -5.25 -3.07
C VAL A 57 -14.38 -5.29 -1.97
N GLU A 58 -15.65 -5.34 -2.36
CA GLU A 58 -16.75 -5.47 -1.43
C GLU A 58 -16.64 -6.78 -0.63
N PRO A 59 -16.85 -6.75 0.69
CA PRO A 59 -16.85 -7.97 1.49
C PRO A 59 -18.09 -8.82 1.19
N SER A 60 -17.95 -10.14 1.30
CA SER A 60 -19.09 -11.07 1.23
C SER A 60 -19.97 -11.04 2.49
N ASP A 61 -19.42 -10.56 3.62
CA ASP A 61 -20.10 -10.37 4.90
C ASP A 61 -19.95 -8.91 5.31
N SER A 62 -21.05 -8.22 5.57
CA SER A 62 -21.06 -6.79 5.93
C SER A 62 -20.32 -6.46 7.23
N ARG A 63 -19.94 -7.47 8.03
CA ARG A 63 -19.09 -7.31 9.22
C ARG A 63 -17.60 -7.21 8.89
N GLN A 64 -17.20 -7.59 7.68
CA GLN A 64 -15.81 -7.57 7.24
C GLN A 64 -15.47 -6.23 6.58
N PRO A 65 -14.22 -5.73 6.74
CA PRO A 65 -13.76 -4.50 6.11
C PRO A 65 -13.75 -4.49 4.57
N GLY A 66 -13.75 -5.65 3.92
CA GLY A 66 -13.55 -5.79 2.48
C GLY A 66 -12.08 -5.97 2.11
N GLY A 67 -11.70 -5.46 0.95
CA GLY A 67 -10.33 -5.60 0.46
C GLY A 67 -9.95 -4.59 -0.61
N ILE A 68 -8.75 -4.75 -1.15
CA ILE A 68 -8.28 -4.02 -2.31
C ILE A 68 -7.72 -4.98 -3.36
N SER A 69 -8.04 -4.72 -4.62
CA SER A 69 -7.34 -5.30 -5.76
C SER A 69 -6.37 -4.24 -6.29
N VAL A 70 -5.08 -4.53 -6.26
CA VAL A 70 -4.01 -3.55 -6.50
C VAL A 70 -2.93 -4.14 -7.40
N GLY A 71 -2.51 -3.39 -8.41
CA GLY A 71 -1.42 -3.80 -9.29
C GLY A 71 -1.03 -2.73 -10.30
N PRO A 72 0.07 -2.96 -11.05
CA PRO A 72 0.43 -2.08 -12.15
C PRO A 72 -0.70 -1.99 -13.17
N LYS A 73 -0.82 -0.85 -13.84
CA LYS A 73 -1.74 -0.71 -14.97
C LYS A 73 -1.40 -1.76 -16.03
N ASP A 74 -2.44 -2.40 -16.57
CA ASP A 74 -2.37 -3.45 -17.60
C ASP A 74 -1.68 -4.77 -17.17
N GLN A 75 -1.52 -4.99 -15.86
CA GLN A 75 -1.05 -6.25 -15.30
C GLN A 75 -2.10 -6.87 -14.37
N THR A 76 -1.99 -8.18 -14.13
CA THR A 76 -2.87 -8.88 -13.19
C THR A 76 -2.69 -8.29 -11.78
N PRO A 77 -3.74 -7.72 -11.17
CA PRO A 77 -3.62 -7.17 -9.83
C PRO A 77 -3.59 -8.28 -8.78
N ARG A 78 -2.94 -7.99 -7.66
CA ARG A 78 -3.01 -8.81 -6.45
C ARG A 78 -4.18 -8.35 -5.61
N GLN A 79 -4.89 -9.28 -4.99
CA GLN A 79 -5.96 -8.96 -4.05
C GLN A 79 -5.46 -9.09 -2.60
N LEU A 80 -5.76 -8.09 -1.78
CA LEU A 80 -5.59 -8.10 -0.33
C LEU A 80 -6.98 -8.10 0.32
N LEU A 81 -7.27 -9.08 1.15
CA LEU A 81 -8.53 -9.19 1.89
C LEU A 81 -8.29 -8.95 3.37
N PHE A 82 -9.07 -8.05 3.96
CA PHE A 82 -8.93 -7.63 5.36
C PHE A 82 -10.06 -8.23 6.18
N ALA A 83 -9.71 -8.82 7.31
CA ALA A 83 -10.66 -9.37 8.27
C ALA A 83 -10.81 -8.45 9.48
N ALA A 84 -12.00 -8.44 10.10
CA ALA A 84 -12.34 -7.60 11.24
C ALA A 84 -11.52 -7.89 12.51
N ASP A 85 -10.85 -9.05 12.57
CA ASP A 85 -9.98 -9.47 13.68
C ASP A 85 -8.55 -8.90 13.59
N GLY A 86 -8.26 -8.08 12.58
CA GLY A 86 -6.94 -7.51 12.36
C GLY A 86 -6.04 -8.39 11.49
N SER A 87 -6.52 -9.50 10.92
CA SER A 87 -5.75 -10.29 9.94
C SER A 87 -5.99 -9.83 8.50
N PHE A 88 -5.02 -10.04 7.62
CA PHE A 88 -5.20 -9.90 6.17
C PHE A 88 -4.56 -11.06 5.41
N THR A 89 -5.05 -11.32 4.20
CA THR A 89 -4.48 -12.31 3.27
C THR A 89 -4.24 -11.69 1.91
N ALA A 90 -3.24 -12.19 1.20
CA ALA A 90 -2.89 -11.72 -0.13
C ALA A 90 -2.23 -12.85 -0.95
N GLY A 91 -3.02 -13.66 -1.65
CA GLY A 91 -2.50 -14.91 -2.22
C GLY A 91 -2.01 -15.83 -1.09
N ASP A 92 -0.76 -16.31 -1.19
CA ASP A 92 -0.17 -17.19 -0.17
C ASP A 92 0.40 -16.44 1.05
N GLN A 93 0.36 -15.10 1.06
CA GLN A 93 0.81 -14.29 2.18
C GLN A 93 -0.35 -14.05 3.16
N GLN A 94 -0.04 -14.13 4.44
CA GLN A 94 -0.93 -13.74 5.53
C GLN A 94 -0.18 -12.81 6.49
N GLY A 95 -0.91 -11.91 7.15
CA GLY A 95 -0.35 -11.00 8.12
C GLY A 95 -1.41 -10.35 8.99
N SER A 96 -1.00 -9.32 9.72
CA SER A 96 -1.86 -8.46 10.52
C SER A 96 -1.90 -7.04 9.97
N TRP A 97 -3.01 -6.35 10.19
CA TRP A 97 -3.18 -4.95 9.86
C TRP A 97 -3.61 -4.16 11.09
N THR A 98 -3.18 -2.91 11.17
CA THR A 98 -3.61 -1.95 12.20
C THR A 98 -3.87 -0.61 11.54
N LEU A 99 -5.06 -0.05 11.73
CA LEU A 99 -5.32 1.36 11.42
C LEU A 99 -4.99 2.20 12.65
N TRP A 100 -3.95 3.02 12.54
CA TRP A 100 -3.47 3.84 13.64
C TRP A 100 -4.30 5.12 13.81
N PRO A 101 -4.32 5.73 15.02
CA PRO A 101 -5.05 6.99 15.27
C PRO A 101 -4.62 8.18 14.41
N ASP A 102 -3.43 8.12 13.82
CA ASP A 102 -2.92 9.13 12.87
C ASP A 102 -3.50 8.98 11.45
N GLY A 103 -4.36 7.98 11.23
CA GLY A 103 -4.99 7.68 9.93
C GLY A 103 -4.09 6.89 8.98
N SER A 104 -2.97 6.33 9.45
CA SER A 104 -2.12 5.44 8.67
C SER A 104 -2.48 3.97 8.89
N LEU A 105 -2.44 3.19 7.81
CA LEU A 105 -2.60 1.74 7.83
C LEU A 105 -1.22 1.09 7.87
N GLU A 106 -0.99 0.24 8.85
CA GLU A 106 0.21 -0.61 8.92
C GLU A 106 -0.16 -2.07 8.65
N LEU A 107 0.64 -2.74 7.82
CA LEU A 107 0.56 -4.15 7.52
C LEU A 107 1.85 -4.81 7.99
N VAL A 108 1.75 -5.94 8.68
CA VAL A 108 2.89 -6.75 9.14
C VAL A 108 2.69 -8.17 8.65
N SER A 109 3.71 -8.76 8.04
CA SER A 109 3.70 -10.16 7.61
C SER A 109 5.10 -10.73 7.63
N GLU A 110 5.24 -12.05 7.79
CA GLU A 110 6.53 -12.72 7.69
C GLU A 110 6.74 -13.29 6.28
N GLN A 111 7.95 -13.14 5.75
CA GLN A 111 8.38 -13.72 4.49
C GLN A 111 9.87 -14.10 4.58
N ASN A 112 10.21 -15.36 4.26
CA ASN A 112 11.60 -15.84 4.21
C ASN A 112 12.43 -15.50 5.47
N ASP A 113 11.91 -15.80 6.67
CA ASP A 113 12.55 -15.47 7.96
C ASP A 113 12.79 -13.96 8.20
N ALA A 114 12.07 -13.09 7.49
CA ALA A 114 12.06 -11.64 7.70
C ALA A 114 10.65 -11.11 7.97
N GLU A 115 10.53 -10.16 8.90
CA GLU A 115 9.31 -9.37 9.08
C GLU A 115 9.27 -8.29 7.99
N LEU A 116 8.18 -8.26 7.22
CA LEU A 116 7.87 -7.17 6.32
C LEU A 116 6.83 -6.27 6.96
N ARG A 117 7.20 -5.01 7.18
CA ARG A 117 6.30 -3.97 7.68
C ARG A 117 6.05 -2.92 6.60
N GLU A 118 4.79 -2.72 6.25
CA GLU A 118 4.36 -1.69 5.32
C GLU A 118 3.48 -0.68 6.04
N ARG A 119 3.73 0.62 5.86
CA ARG A 119 2.88 1.71 6.36
C ARG A 119 2.39 2.56 5.20
N ILE A 120 1.08 2.78 5.13
CA ILE A 120 0.39 3.49 4.07
C ILE A 120 -0.39 4.65 4.71
N TRP A 121 -0.25 5.85 4.17
CA TRP A 121 -0.98 7.01 4.68
C TRP A 121 -1.25 8.04 3.59
N PHE A 122 -2.12 9.00 3.89
CA PHE A 122 -2.44 10.09 2.98
C PHE A 122 -2.05 11.43 3.58
N ASN A 123 -1.24 12.21 2.87
CA ASN A 123 -0.97 13.60 3.24
C ASN A 123 -2.03 14.57 2.69
N LYS A 124 -2.67 14.19 1.58
CA LYS A 124 -3.79 14.89 0.92
C LYS A 124 -4.72 13.84 0.30
N PRO A 125 -5.97 14.17 -0.03
CA PRO A 125 -6.90 13.23 -0.68
C PRO A 125 -6.39 12.55 -1.95
N ASN A 126 -5.46 13.22 -2.65
CA ASN A 126 -4.85 12.78 -3.89
C ASN A 126 -3.36 12.42 -3.75
N LEU A 127 -2.81 12.37 -2.54
CA LEU A 127 -1.41 12.05 -2.28
C LEU A 127 -1.32 10.94 -1.23
N ARG A 128 -1.07 9.72 -1.69
CA ARG A 128 -0.81 8.54 -0.85
C ARG A 128 0.70 8.31 -0.78
N LEU A 129 1.19 8.00 0.42
CA LEU A 129 2.56 7.62 0.67
C LEU A 129 2.59 6.21 1.23
N ARG A 130 3.63 5.47 0.89
CA ARG A 130 3.82 4.08 1.31
C ARG A 130 5.27 3.83 1.62
N SER A 131 5.54 3.29 2.80
CA SER A 131 6.87 2.89 3.23
C SER A 131 6.86 1.41 3.52
N THR A 132 7.92 0.70 3.14
CA THR A 132 8.11 -0.70 3.48
C THR A 132 9.49 -0.88 4.07
N ILE A 133 9.57 -1.64 5.16
CA ILE A 133 10.82 -2.04 5.81
C ILE A 133 10.78 -3.56 5.96
N GLU A 134 11.85 -4.20 5.52
CA GLU A 134 12.12 -5.61 5.74
C GLU A 134 13.13 -5.74 6.87
N GLN A 135 12.78 -6.52 7.89
CA GLN A 135 13.60 -6.77 9.06
C GLN A 135 13.91 -8.27 9.17
N PRO A 136 15.08 -8.70 8.68
CA PRO A 136 15.60 -10.04 8.89
C PRO A 136 15.65 -10.44 10.38
N ALA A 137 15.46 -11.73 10.66
CA ALA A 137 15.52 -12.27 12.02
C ALA A 137 16.87 -12.09 12.73
N ASP A 138 17.96 -11.92 11.97
CA ASP A 138 19.30 -11.66 12.51
C ASP A 138 19.51 -10.18 12.97
N GLY A 139 18.51 -9.32 12.76
CA GLY A 139 18.52 -7.92 13.16
C GLY A 139 19.35 -7.01 12.24
N THR A 140 19.90 -7.54 11.15
CA THR A 140 20.57 -6.71 10.15
C THR A 140 19.56 -5.82 9.41
N PRO A 141 19.97 -4.64 8.91
CA PRO A 141 19.09 -3.83 8.07
C PRO A 141 18.78 -4.56 6.75
N GLY A 142 17.51 -4.88 6.51
CA GLY A 142 17.04 -5.43 5.24
C GLY A 142 16.71 -4.36 4.22
N ARG A 143 15.86 -4.67 3.25
CA ARG A 143 15.45 -3.70 2.23
C ARG A 143 14.47 -2.67 2.78
N ALA A 144 14.57 -1.43 2.30
CA ALA A 144 13.56 -0.41 2.49
C ALA A 144 13.00 0.08 1.15
N SER A 145 11.75 0.53 1.15
CA SER A 145 11.20 1.25 0.00
C SER A 145 10.28 2.37 0.41
N PHE A 146 10.23 3.41 -0.41
CA PHE A 146 9.32 4.54 -0.25
C PHE A 146 8.64 4.82 -1.59
N SER A 147 7.32 4.92 -1.57
CA SER A 147 6.52 5.28 -2.73
C SER A 147 5.73 6.55 -2.46
N SER A 148 5.78 7.48 -3.42
CA SER A 148 4.86 8.60 -3.51
C SER A 148 3.88 8.37 -4.65
N GLU A 149 2.59 8.47 -4.35
CA GLU A 149 1.53 8.06 -5.25
C GLU A 149 0.51 9.19 -5.39
N ILE A 150 0.41 9.75 -6.60
CA ILE A 150 -0.49 10.87 -6.91
C ILE A 150 -1.69 10.33 -7.68
N ARG A 151 -2.89 10.57 -7.15
CA ARG A 151 -4.14 10.14 -7.80
C ARG A 151 -4.30 10.86 -9.13
N ARG A 152 -4.59 10.10 -10.19
CA ARG A 152 -5.03 10.67 -11.47
C ARG A 152 -6.40 11.28 -11.28
N VAL A 153 -6.53 12.54 -11.67
CA VAL A 153 -7.82 13.22 -11.78
C VAL A 153 -8.24 13.24 -13.24
N SER A 154 -9.40 12.67 -13.54
CA SER A 154 -10.04 12.87 -14.84
C SER A 154 -10.43 14.34 -14.96
N LYS A 155 -10.29 14.91 -16.17
CA LYS A 155 -10.95 16.17 -16.48
C LYS A 155 -12.46 15.95 -16.30
N PRO A 156 -13.20 16.87 -15.64
CA PRO A 156 -14.66 16.75 -15.59
C PRO A 156 -15.19 16.58 -17.01
N ALA A 157 -16.02 15.57 -17.24
CA ALA A 157 -16.71 15.44 -18.52
C ALA A 157 -17.50 16.74 -18.72
N THR A 158 -17.26 17.45 -19.82
CA THR A 158 -18.09 18.59 -20.17
C THR A 158 -19.52 18.08 -20.29
N PRO A 159 -20.48 18.64 -19.53
CA PRO A 159 -21.88 18.25 -19.67
C PRO A 159 -22.28 18.40 -21.14
N ALA A 160 -22.95 17.39 -21.70
CA ALA A 160 -23.53 17.52 -23.03
C ALA A 160 -24.48 18.73 -23.04
N ALA A 161 -24.29 19.61 -24.02
CA ALA A 161 -25.10 20.82 -24.22
C ALA A 161 -26.51 20.48 -24.72
#